data_AF-A0A7V0IUG5-F1
#
_entry.id   AF-A0A7V0IUG5-F1
#
_cell.length_a   1.000
_cell.length_b   1.000
_cell.length_c   1.000
_cell.angle_alpha   90.00
_cell.angle_beta   90.00
_cell.angle_gamma   90.00
#
_symmetry.space_group_name_H-M   'P 1'
#
loop_
_entity.id
_entity.type
_entity.pdbx_description
1 polymer ?
#
loop_
_entity_poly.entity_id
_entity_poly.type
_entity_poly.pdbx_seq_one_letter_code
_entity_poly.pdbx_strand_id
1 'polypeptide(L)'
;MFTGNVVYLDGSGSSDPDNGPMPLSYNWSFDVLPPESGLSDNDIIDKEQVNASFIPDADGSYVLELVVNDGEFTSEDYVIITAATPNVPPNADAGDDITVSLGETAILDGSASSDPDDGPDLYDYDNCRGYG
;
A
#
# COMPACT_ATOMS: atom_id res chain seq x y z
N MET A 1 0.70 -3.39 -3.78
CA MET A 1 -0.53 -4.13 -3.42
C MET A 1 -1.72 -3.19 -3.59
N PHE A 2 -2.95 -3.68 -3.72
CA PHE A 2 -4.11 -2.79 -3.79
C PHE A 2 -4.75 -2.64 -2.40
N THR A 3 -5.09 -1.41 -2.04
CA THR A 3 -5.89 -1.12 -0.85
C THR A 3 -7.23 -1.83 -0.96
N GLY A 4 -7.72 -2.37 0.16
CA GLY A 4 -8.95 -3.17 0.22
C GLY A 4 -8.81 -4.64 -0.20
N ASN A 5 -7.65 -5.07 -0.73
CA ASN A 5 -7.38 -6.48 -1.02
C ASN A 5 -6.60 -7.15 0.12
N VAL A 6 -6.92 -8.42 0.40
CA VAL A 6 -6.26 -9.20 1.44
C VAL A 6 -4.76 -9.35 1.18
N VAL A 7 -3.98 -9.13 2.23
CA VAL A 7 -2.54 -9.42 2.29
C VAL A 7 -2.32 -10.67 3.12
N TYR A 8 -1.55 -11.62 2.57
CA TYR A 8 -1.12 -12.81 3.29
C TYR A 8 0.31 -12.64 3.79
N LEU A 9 0.52 -13.02 5.05
CA LEU A 9 1.79 -13.03 5.74
C LEU A 9 2.22 -14.48 5.95
N ASP A 10 3.49 -14.77 5.70
CA ASP A 10 4.05 -16.12 5.74
C ASP A 10 5.31 -16.14 6.60
N GLY A 11 5.20 -16.71 7.80
CA GLY A 11 6.30 -16.95 8.73
C GLY A 11 6.88 -18.36 8.62
N SER A 12 6.49 -19.18 7.64
CA SER A 12 6.91 -20.58 7.55
C SER A 12 8.40 -20.78 7.27
N GLY A 13 9.12 -19.71 6.93
CA GLY A 13 10.58 -19.68 6.81
C GLY A 13 11.30 -19.66 8.17
N SER A 14 10.61 -19.38 9.27
CA SER A 14 11.19 -19.41 10.62
C SER A 14 11.60 -20.83 11.00
N SER A 15 12.79 -20.94 11.58
CA SER A 15 13.35 -22.23 11.97
C SER A 15 14.19 -22.09 13.22
N ASP A 16 14.25 -23.18 13.97
CA ASP A 16 15.09 -23.32 15.13
C ASP A 16 16.14 -24.41 14.85
N PRO A 17 17.45 -24.06 14.78
CA PRO A 17 18.51 -25.02 14.51
C PRO A 17 18.71 -26.08 15.59
N ASP A 18 18.41 -25.79 16.85
CA ASP A 18 18.56 -26.73 17.96
C ASP A 18 17.23 -27.34 18.41
N ASN A 19 16.11 -26.87 17.85
CA ASN A 19 14.74 -27.22 18.25
C ASN A 19 14.60 -27.03 19.76
N GLY A 20 14.74 -25.78 20.20
CA GLY A 20 14.70 -25.27 21.55
C GLY A 20 13.56 -25.82 22.41
N PRO A 21 13.48 -25.38 23.67
CA PRO A 21 12.73 -26.11 24.68
C PRO A 21 11.22 -26.23 24.40
N MET A 22 10.66 -25.39 23.51
CA MET A 22 9.28 -25.45 23.04
C MET A 22 9.17 -25.29 21.51
N PRO A 23 8.06 -25.73 20.90
CA PRO A 23 7.76 -25.37 19.51
C PRO A 23 7.70 -23.86 19.32
N LEU A 24 8.05 -23.39 18.13
CA LEU A 24 8.00 -21.97 17.77
C LEU A 24 6.60 -21.39 17.95
N SER A 25 6.53 -20.27 18.65
CA SER A 25 5.36 -19.39 18.77
C SER A 25 5.58 -18.13 17.94
N TYR A 26 4.49 -17.54 17.43
CA TYR A 26 4.50 -16.42 16.49
C TYR A 26 3.64 -15.29 17.04
N ASN A 27 4.01 -14.04 16.76
CA ASN A 27 3.15 -12.88 16.95
C ASN A 27 3.43 -11.84 15.87
N TRP A 28 2.39 -11.50 15.11
CA TRP A 28 2.38 -10.42 14.14
C TRP A 28 1.77 -9.16 14.75
N SER A 29 2.37 -8.01 14.50
CA SER A 29 1.89 -6.68 14.91
C SER A 29 2.24 -5.62 13.87
N PHE A 30 1.48 -4.53 13.84
CA PHE A 30 1.84 -3.34 13.07
C PHE A 30 2.86 -2.51 13.83
N ASP A 31 4.01 -2.26 13.20
CA ASP A 31 5.02 -1.32 13.69
C ASP A 31 4.75 0.10 13.16
N VAL A 32 4.39 0.21 11.88
CA VAL A 32 4.01 1.48 11.24
C VAL A 32 2.75 1.29 10.40
N LEU A 33 1.82 2.23 10.57
CA LEU A 33 0.61 2.36 9.76
C LEU A 33 0.67 3.65 8.93
N PRO A 34 0.04 3.69 7.75
CA PRO A 34 -0.22 4.95 7.05
C PRO A 34 -1.02 5.92 7.94
N PRO A 35 -0.81 7.25 7.83
CA PRO A 35 -1.49 8.23 8.68
C PRO A 35 -3.03 8.15 8.67
N GLU A 36 -3.61 7.78 7.53
CA GLU A 36 -5.07 7.66 7.33
C GLU A 36 -5.62 6.27 7.70
N SER A 37 -4.76 5.32 8.06
CA SER A 37 -5.18 3.98 8.46
C SER A 37 -5.77 3.99 9.87
N GLY A 38 -6.92 3.33 10.02
CA GLY A 38 -7.59 3.08 11.30
C GLY A 38 -7.34 1.68 11.86
N LEU A 39 -6.43 0.90 11.27
CA LEU A 39 -6.14 -0.47 11.71
C LEU A 39 -5.41 -0.51 13.06
N SER A 40 -5.48 -1.67 13.68
CA SER A 40 -4.76 -2.06 14.89
C SER A 40 -4.32 -3.53 14.79
N ASP A 41 -3.49 -3.99 15.73
CA ASP A 41 -3.07 -5.40 15.77
C ASP A 41 -4.24 -6.40 15.83
N ASN A 42 -5.42 -5.98 16.32
CA ASN A 42 -6.61 -6.83 16.34
C ASN A 42 -7.22 -7.08 14.96
N ASP A 43 -6.86 -6.27 13.97
CA ASP A 43 -7.30 -6.40 12.59
C ASP A 43 -6.40 -7.35 11.78
N ILE A 44 -5.31 -7.85 12.40
CA ILE A 44 -4.52 -8.95 11.87
C ILE A 44 -5.21 -10.27 12.22
N ILE A 45 -5.73 -10.94 11.21
CA ILE A 45 -6.34 -12.27 11.31
C ILE A 45 -5.24 -13.30 11.52
N ASP A 46 -5.45 -14.20 12.49
CA ASP A 46 -4.53 -15.28 12.87
C ASP A 46 -3.13 -14.78 13.26
N LYS A 47 -3.04 -13.58 13.88
CA LYS A 47 -1.77 -12.92 14.24
C LYS A 47 -0.81 -13.74 15.13
N GLU A 48 -1.28 -14.80 15.77
CA GLU A 48 -0.45 -15.69 16.61
C GLU A 48 -0.08 -17.01 15.90
N GLN A 49 -0.39 -17.13 14.61
CA GLN A 49 -0.12 -18.31 13.80
C GLN A 49 1.05 -18.06 12.84
N VAL A 50 1.59 -19.15 12.29
CA VAL A 50 2.67 -19.10 11.29
C VAL A 50 2.27 -18.27 10.05
N ASN A 51 1.00 -18.36 9.65
CA ASN A 51 0.43 -17.58 8.56
C ASN A 51 -0.65 -16.67 9.11
N ALA A 52 -0.63 -15.41 8.71
CA ALA A 52 -1.58 -14.39 9.12
C ALA A 52 -2.07 -13.58 7.91
N SER A 53 -3.04 -12.71 8.11
CA SER A 53 -3.50 -11.80 7.05
C SER A 53 -4.14 -10.53 7.59
N PHE A 54 -4.19 -9.49 6.76
CA PHE A 54 -4.97 -8.28 7.03
C PHE A 54 -5.44 -7.65 5.72
N ILE A 55 -6.34 -6.67 5.80
CA ILE A 55 -6.82 -5.90 4.65
C ILE A 55 -6.38 -4.44 4.84
N PRO A 56 -5.53 -3.85 3.98
CA PRO A 56 -5.17 -2.44 4.05
C PRO A 56 -6.40 -1.57 3.83
N ASP A 57 -6.60 -0.57 4.67
CA ASP A 57 -7.73 0.36 4.65
C ASP A 57 -7.38 1.75 4.10
N ALA A 58 -6.10 2.02 3.85
CA ALA A 58 -5.57 3.27 3.35
C ALA A 58 -4.38 3.04 2.40
N ASP A 59 -4.13 4.02 1.55
CA ASP A 59 -2.94 4.04 0.71
C ASP A 59 -1.70 4.40 1.54
N GLY A 60 -0.57 3.76 1.25
CA GLY A 60 0.69 4.00 1.95
C GLY A 60 1.41 2.72 2.35
N SER A 61 2.42 2.91 3.20
CA SER A 61 3.28 1.83 3.70
C SER A 61 2.79 1.32 5.05
N TYR A 62 2.57 0.01 5.11
CA TYR A 62 2.35 -0.75 6.33
C TYR A 62 3.65 -1.49 6.65
N VAL A 63 4.19 -1.31 7.85
CA VAL A 63 5.33 -2.09 8.36
C VAL A 63 4.80 -3.03 9.41
N LEU A 64 4.99 -4.33 9.20
CA LEU A 64 4.61 -5.36 10.16
C LEU A 64 5.86 -6.00 10.73
N GLU A 65 5.80 -6.29 12.02
CA GLU A 65 6.79 -7.05 12.76
C GLU A 65 6.28 -8.48 12.95
N LEU A 66 7.16 -9.45 12.71
CA LEU A 66 6.99 -10.83 13.13
C LEU A 66 7.95 -11.10 14.29
N VAL A 67 7.40 -11.50 15.43
CA VAL A 67 8.15 -11.99 16.59
C VAL A 67 7.99 -13.51 16.67
N VAL A 68 9.11 -14.22 16.77
CA VAL A 68 9.16 -15.68 16.91
C VAL A 68 9.91 -16.06 18.19
N ASN A 69 9.34 -16.96 19.00
CA ASN A 69 9.94 -17.40 20.26
C ASN A 69 9.91 -18.93 20.41
N ASP A 70 11.00 -19.52 20.87
CA ASP A 70 11.22 -20.97 21.06
C ASP A 70 11.05 -21.45 22.53
N GLY A 71 10.59 -20.56 23.42
CA GLY A 71 10.49 -20.78 24.86
C GLY A 71 11.70 -20.33 25.68
N GLU A 72 12.81 -19.93 25.05
CA GLU A 72 14.01 -19.39 25.68
C GLU A 72 14.48 -18.06 25.05
N PHE A 73 14.56 -18.02 23.73
CA PHE A 73 14.99 -16.88 22.93
C PHE A 73 13.89 -16.38 22.00
N THR A 74 14.03 -15.12 21.61
CA THR A 74 13.15 -14.44 20.66
C THR A 74 13.95 -13.92 19.47
N SER A 75 13.37 -13.98 18.28
CA SER A 75 13.86 -13.37 17.06
C SER A 75 12.75 -12.53 16.42
N GLU A 76 13.13 -11.44 15.77
CA GLU A 76 12.22 -10.46 15.16
C GLU A 76 12.59 -10.26 13.68
N ASP A 77 11.59 -10.07 12.83
CA ASP A 77 11.75 -9.71 11.42
C ASP A 77 10.67 -8.70 11.00
N TYR A 78 10.94 -7.91 9.96
CA TYR A 78 10.04 -6.86 9.48
C TYR A 78 9.70 -7.01 8.01
N VAL A 79 8.43 -6.77 7.66
CA VAL A 79 7.96 -6.72 6.28
C VAL A 79 7.29 -5.38 5.97
N ILE A 80 7.64 -4.79 4.83
CA ILE A 80 7.07 -3.53 4.34
C ILE A 80 6.10 -3.85 3.20
N ILE A 81 4.87 -3.38 3.33
CA ILE A 81 3.79 -3.59 2.37
C ILE A 81 3.26 -2.23 1.92
N THR A 82 3.42 -1.92 0.65
CA THR A 82 2.87 -0.69 0.05
C THR A 82 1.53 -0.99 -0.61
N ALA A 83 0.46 -0.42 -0.06
CA ALA A 83 -0.88 -0.42 -0.61
C ALA A 83 -1.12 0.89 -1.40
N ALA A 84 -1.71 0.78 -2.59
CA ALA A 84 -2.05 1.92 -3.41
C ALA A 84 -3.33 1.64 -4.20
N THR A 85 -4.16 2.67 -4.38
CA THR A 85 -5.24 2.67 -5.35
C THR A 85 -4.67 2.89 -6.76
N PRO A 86 -5.07 2.09 -7.77
CA PRO A 86 -4.60 2.29 -9.14
C PRO A 86 -5.26 3.51 -9.77
N ASN A 87 -4.44 4.43 -10.28
CA ASN A 87 -4.87 5.61 -11.02
C ASN A 87 -5.45 5.26 -12.40
N VAL A 88 -6.54 5.91 -12.81
CA VAL A 88 -7.13 5.88 -14.15
C VAL A 88 -6.74 7.18 -14.89
N PRO A 89 -6.27 7.11 -16.15
CA PRO A 89 -5.94 8.35 -16.87
C PRO A 89 -7.22 9.16 -17.21
N PRO A 90 -7.14 10.50 -17.29
CA PRO A 90 -8.28 11.32 -17.66
C PRO A 90 -8.73 11.06 -19.10
N ASN A 91 -10.04 11.14 -19.34
CA ASN A 91 -10.65 11.13 -20.65
C ASN A 91 -10.76 12.56 -21.19
N ALA A 92 -9.93 12.91 -22.17
CA ALA A 92 -9.98 14.21 -22.83
C ALA A 92 -11.05 14.22 -23.94
N ASP A 93 -11.89 15.25 -23.93
CA ASP A 93 -12.91 15.52 -24.94
C ASP A 93 -12.83 17.00 -25.31
N ALA A 94 -12.59 17.30 -26.60
CA ALA A 94 -12.43 18.65 -27.13
C ALA A 94 -13.69 19.19 -27.84
N GLY A 95 -14.80 18.45 -27.76
CA GLY A 95 -16.01 18.67 -28.53
C GLY A 95 -15.96 18.07 -29.93
N ASP A 96 -17.02 18.31 -30.69
CA ASP A 96 -17.15 17.83 -32.07
C ASP A 96 -16.05 18.39 -33.00
N ASP A 97 -15.73 17.64 -34.06
CA ASP A 97 -14.78 18.08 -35.09
C ASP A 97 -15.22 19.40 -35.74
N ILE A 98 -14.30 20.37 -35.79
CA ILE A 98 -14.52 21.67 -36.43
C ILE A 98 -13.61 21.89 -37.63
N THR A 99 -14.14 22.54 -38.67
CA THR A 99 -13.36 23.03 -39.81
C THR A 99 -13.32 24.55 -39.77
N VAL A 100 -12.12 25.12 -39.86
CA VAL A 100 -11.90 26.58 -39.87
C VAL A 100 -11.10 27.00 -41.10
N SER A 101 -11.36 28.22 -41.59
CA SER A 101 -10.63 28.77 -42.73
C SER A 101 -9.25 29.30 -42.32
N LEU A 102 -8.33 29.41 -43.28
CA LEU A 102 -6.99 29.96 -43.02
C LEU A 102 -7.10 31.39 -42.45
N GLY A 103 -6.62 31.57 -41.23
CA GLY A 103 -6.65 32.86 -40.50
C GLY A 103 -7.80 33.00 -39.49
N GLU A 104 -8.69 32.02 -39.38
CA GLU A 104 -9.72 31.96 -38.33
C GLU A 104 -9.23 31.19 -37.09
N THR A 105 -9.81 31.54 -35.94
CA THR A 105 -9.54 30.87 -34.67
C THR A 105 -10.45 29.65 -34.50
N ALA A 106 -9.86 28.48 -34.28
CA ALA A 106 -10.58 27.29 -33.82
C ALA A 106 -10.89 27.40 -32.32
N ILE A 107 -12.14 27.18 -31.94
CA ILE A 107 -12.57 27.11 -30.53
C ILE A 107 -12.88 25.65 -30.22
N LEU A 108 -12.08 25.06 -29.34
CA LEU A 108 -12.29 23.72 -28.80
C LEU A 108 -12.95 23.85 -27.41
N ASP A 109 -13.89 22.96 -27.09
CA ASP A 109 -14.59 22.94 -25.82
C ASP A 109 -14.20 21.70 -25.01
N GLY A 110 -13.34 21.91 -24.02
CA GLY A 110 -12.83 20.87 -23.13
C GLY A 110 -13.80 20.45 -22.02
N SER A 111 -14.97 21.07 -21.89
CA SER A 111 -15.82 20.95 -20.68
C SER A 111 -16.40 19.55 -20.45
N ALA A 112 -16.40 18.68 -21.47
CA ALA A 112 -16.78 17.28 -21.36
C ALA A 112 -15.62 16.35 -20.94
N SER A 113 -14.40 16.87 -20.82
CA SER A 113 -13.28 16.11 -20.27
C SER A 113 -13.56 15.71 -18.83
N SER A 114 -13.17 14.50 -18.45
CA SER A 114 -13.40 13.97 -17.10
C SER A 114 -12.22 13.13 -16.63
N ASP A 115 -11.89 13.24 -15.35
CA ASP A 115 -11.00 12.33 -14.67
C ASP A 115 -11.87 11.35 -13.85
N PRO A 116 -11.85 10.04 -14.14
CA PRO A 116 -12.68 9.06 -13.43
C PRO A 116 -12.35 8.89 -11.94
N ASP A 117 -11.13 9.23 -11.53
CA ASP A 117 -10.64 9.09 -10.16
C ASP A 117 -9.87 10.32 -9.64
N ASP A 118 -9.97 11.46 -10.35
CA ASP A 118 -9.39 12.77 -10.00
C ASP A 118 -7.86 12.73 -9.76
N GLY A 119 -7.12 11.87 -10.47
CA GLY A 119 -5.71 11.57 -10.17
C GLY A 119 -4.68 12.65 -10.55
N PRO A 120 -3.44 12.62 -9.99
CA PRO A 120 -2.90 11.69 -8.99
C PRO A 120 -2.71 12.31 -7.59
N ASP A 121 -3.01 11.55 -6.53
CA ASP A 121 -2.34 11.70 -5.24
C ASP A 121 -0.89 11.19 -5.40
N LEU A 122 -0.06 12.01 -6.07
CA LEU A 122 1.39 11.85 -6.04
C LEU A 122 1.81 11.97 -4.58
N TYR A 123 2.34 10.87 -4.01
CA TYR A 123 3.15 10.92 -2.80
C TYR A 123 4.03 12.17 -2.85
N ASP A 124 3.81 13.08 -1.92
CA ASP A 124 4.63 14.25 -1.69
C ASP A 124 6.05 13.76 -1.34
N TYR A 125 6.88 13.56 -2.35
CA TYR A 125 8.31 13.50 -2.16
C TYR A 125 8.79 14.92 -1.89
N ASP A 126 8.55 15.36 -0.67
CA ASP A 126 9.21 16.50 -0.07
C ASP A 126 10.68 16.11 0.16
N ASN A 127 11.44 16.05 -0.93
CA ASN A 127 12.89 16.02 -0.89
C ASN A 127 13.48 16.82 -2.05
N CYS A 128 12.97 18.04 -2.22
CA CYS A 128 13.77 19.12 -2.76
C CYS A 128 14.67 19.68 -1.65
N ARG A 129 15.58 18.87 -1.10
CA ARG A 129 16.77 19.38 -0.41
C ARG A 129 17.91 19.40 -1.42
N GLY A 130 18.10 20.59 -2.00
CA GLY A 130 19.31 20.91 -2.74
C GLY A 130 20.53 20.73 -1.83
N TYR A 131 21.49 19.95 -2.33
CA TYR A 131 22.88 20.09 -1.91
C TYR A 131 23.55 21.01 -2.92
N GLY A 132 23.79 22.25 -2.50
CA GLY A 132 24.87 23.07 -3.02
C GLY A 132 26.19 22.71 -2.33
#